data_AF-A0A9D2DWZ0-F1
#
_entry.id   AF-A0A9D2DWZ0-F1
#
_cell.length_a   1.000
_cell.length_b   1.000
_cell.length_c   1.000
_cell.angle_alpha   90.00
_cell.angle_beta   90.00
_cell.angle_gamma   90.00
#
_symmetry.space_group_name_H-M   'P 1'
#
loop_
_entity.id
_entity.type
_entity.pdbx_description
1 polymer ?
#
loop_
_entity_poly.entity_id
_entity_poly.type
_entity_poly.pdbx_seq_one_letter_code
_entity_poly.pdbx_strand_id
1 'polypeptide(L)'
;MSYKKVDTSLNFVEREKEVIEFWKQNDIFEKSIAKNEGGEEFSFFDGPPTANGKPHIGHILTRVMKDIIPRYQTMKGKHVLRKAGWDTHGLPVELEV
;
A
#
# COMPACT_ATOMS: atom_id res chain seq x y z
N MET A 1 -3.15 9.58 33.26
CA MET A 1 -3.24 9.90 31.83
C MET A 1 -4.71 10.08 31.47
N SER A 2 -5.08 11.23 30.90
CA SER A 2 -6.43 11.46 30.39
C SER A 2 -6.49 11.06 28.92
N TYR A 3 -7.51 10.30 28.51
CA TYR A 3 -7.71 9.98 27.10
C TYR A 3 -8.02 11.24 26.29
N LYS A 4 -7.49 11.34 25.07
CA LYS A 4 -7.90 12.40 24.14
C LYS A 4 -9.37 12.19 23.80
N LYS A 5 -10.21 13.20 24.03
CA LYS A 5 -11.63 13.16 23.66
C LYS A 5 -11.75 12.91 22.15
N VAL A 6 -12.54 11.91 21.77
CA VAL A 6 -12.81 11.61 20.37
C VAL A 6 -13.72 12.69 19.81
N ASP A 7 -13.28 13.31 18.73
CA ASP A 7 -14.08 14.28 18.00
C ASP A 7 -15.20 13.57 17.23
N THR A 8 -16.42 14.11 17.32
CA THR A 8 -17.62 13.53 16.68
C THR A 8 -17.81 13.97 15.24
N SER A 9 -16.95 14.83 14.69
CA SER A 9 -16.98 15.16 13.27
C SER A 9 -16.53 13.96 12.43
N LEU A 10 -17.12 13.82 11.25
CA LEU A 10 -16.80 12.79 10.26
C LEU A 10 -15.71 13.26 9.30
N ASN A 11 -14.73 14.04 9.78
CA ASN A 11 -13.64 14.55 8.94
C ASN A 11 -12.58 13.46 8.69
N PHE A 12 -12.94 12.48 7.85
CA PHE A 12 -12.07 11.33 7.55
C PHE A 12 -10.86 11.72 6.69
N VAL A 13 -11.00 12.64 5.75
CA VAL A 13 -9.90 13.04 4.84
C VAL A 13 -8.73 13.62 5.62
N GLU A 14 -8.97 14.53 6.57
CA GLU A 14 -7.89 15.07 7.39
C GLU A 14 -7.31 14.02 8.32
N ARG A 15 -8.15 13.14 8.89
CA ARG A 15 -7.68 12.03 9.72
C ARG A 15 -6.80 11.05 8.94
N GLU A 16 -7.12 10.75 7.68
CA GLU A 16 -6.30 9.92 6.81
C GLU A 16 -4.95 10.57 6.53
N LYS A 17 -4.91 11.89 6.29
CA LYS A 17 -3.66 12.64 6.12
C LYS A 17 -2.79 12.57 7.38
N GLU A 18 -3.37 12.77 8.56
CA GLU A 18 -2.68 12.63 9.85
C GLU A 18 -2.07 11.22 10.02
N VAL A 19 -2.83 10.18 9.69
CA VAL A 19 -2.36 8.78 9.79
C VAL A 19 -1.25 8.49 8.78
N ILE A 20 -1.37 8.96 7.55
CA ILE A 20 -0.33 8.79 6.51
C ILE A 20 0.96 9.49 6.95
N GLU A 21 0.86 10.70 7.51
CA GLU A 21 2.03 11.43 8.02
C GLU A 21 2.67 10.71 9.21
N PHE A 22 1.86 10.24 10.16
CA PHE A 22 2.34 9.40 11.26
C PHE A 22 3.07 8.15 10.75
N TRP A 23 2.53 7.45 9.74
CA TRP A 23 3.18 6.26 9.17
C TRP A 23 4.53 6.58 8.52
N LYS A 24 4.63 7.70 7.80
CA LYS A 24 5.88 8.16 7.18
C LYS A 24 6.93 8.55 8.22
N GLN A 25 6.58 9.38 9.20
CA GLN A 25 7.50 9.85 10.24
C GLN A 25 8.05 8.72 11.11
N ASN A 26 7.35 7.59 11.16
CA ASN A 26 7.70 6.46 12.00
C ASN A 26 8.14 5.23 11.20
N ASP A 27 8.39 5.34 9.89
CA ASP A 27 8.82 4.23 9.02
C ASP A 27 7.98 2.95 9.21
N ILE A 28 6.66 3.12 9.34
CA ILE A 28 5.76 2.02 9.76
C ILE A 28 5.75 0.89 8.73
N PHE A 29 5.89 1.21 7.44
CA PHE A 29 5.92 0.21 6.39
C PHE A 29 7.16 -0.69 6.51
N GLU A 30 8.33 -0.09 6.60
CA GLU A 30 9.63 -0.74 6.75
C GLU A 30 9.66 -1.58 8.04
N LYS A 31 9.20 -1.00 9.16
CA LYS A 31 9.07 -1.72 10.44
C LYS A 31 8.12 -2.91 10.34
N SER A 32 7.05 -2.81 9.55
CA SER A 32 6.10 -3.91 9.38
C SER A 32 6.70 -5.10 8.63
N ILE A 33 7.65 -4.85 7.72
CA ILE A 33 8.40 -5.89 7.00
C ILE A 33 9.46 -6.47 7.93
N ALA A 34 10.32 -5.61 8.51
CA ALA A 34 11.44 -6.03 9.35
C ALA A 34 11.00 -6.85 10.58
N LYS A 35 9.79 -6.59 11.10
CA LYS A 35 9.23 -7.32 12.25
C LYS A 35 9.19 -8.84 12.04
N ASN A 36 9.01 -9.31 10.80
CA ASN A 36 8.87 -10.73 10.47
C ASN A 36 10.07 -11.26 9.66
N GLU A 37 11.19 -10.53 9.60
CA GLU A 37 12.38 -10.95 8.85
C GLU A 37 12.90 -12.32 9.33
N GLY A 38 13.26 -13.20 8.38
CA GLY A 38 13.64 -14.58 8.66
C GLY A 38 12.48 -15.54 8.96
N GLY A 39 11.24 -15.05 8.96
CA GLY A 39 10.02 -15.87 9.09
C GLY A 39 9.61 -16.56 7.79
N GLU A 40 8.42 -17.19 7.80
CA GLU A 40 7.84 -17.81 6.61
C GLU A 40 7.53 -16.75 5.54
N GLU A 41 8.06 -16.94 4.33
CA GLU A 41 7.85 -16.03 3.21
C GLU A 41 6.44 -16.13 2.63
N PHE A 42 5.82 -14.98 2.37
CA PHE A 42 4.65 -14.86 1.51
C PHE A 42 4.99 -13.96 0.32
N SER A 43 5.20 -14.58 -0.83
CA SER A 43 5.45 -13.87 -2.09
C SER A 43 4.14 -13.66 -2.85
N PHE A 44 3.93 -12.44 -3.36
CA PHE A 44 2.86 -12.13 -4.30
C PHE A 44 3.42 -11.31 -5.47
N PHE A 45 2.80 -11.47 -6.64
CA PHE A 45 3.21 -10.75 -7.84
C PHE A 45 2.25 -9.60 -8.11
N ASP A 46 2.79 -8.38 -8.12
CA ASP A 46 2.05 -7.20 -8.53
C ASP A 46 2.09 -7.07 -10.06
N GLY A 47 0.95 -7.29 -10.72
CA GLY A 47 0.82 -7.04 -12.16
C GLY A 47 1.12 -5.57 -12.46
N PRO A 48 2.19 -5.26 -13.23
CA PRO A 48 2.67 -3.90 -13.40
C PRO A 48 1.67 -3.10 -14.24
N PRO A 49 1.18 -1.93 -13.76
CA PRO A 49 0.43 -1.03 -14.62
C PRO A 49 1.33 -0.44 -15.71
N THR A 50 0.77 -0.24 -16.90
CA THR A 50 1.44 0.52 -17.96
C THR A 50 1.55 1.99 -17.56
N ALA A 51 2.73 2.57 -17.70
CA ALA A 51 3.02 3.94 -17.25
C ALA A 51 2.61 5.02 -18.27
N ASN A 52 1.41 4.91 -18.86
CA ASN A 52 0.96 5.75 -19.98
C ASN A 52 -0.25 6.65 -19.63
N GLY A 53 -1.12 6.22 -18.71
CA GLY A 53 -2.34 6.95 -18.34
C GLY A 53 -2.53 7.27 -16.86
N LYS A 54 -3.56 8.08 -16.56
CA LYS A 54 -4.01 8.31 -15.17
C LYS A 54 -4.77 7.08 -14.62
N PRO A 55 -4.61 6.74 -13.33
CA PRO A 55 -5.39 5.67 -12.72
C PRO A 55 -6.90 5.95 -12.74
N HIS A 56 -7.69 4.94 -13.11
CA HIS A 56 -9.16 4.89 -12.95
C HIS A 56 -9.59 3.96 -11.80
N ILE A 57 -10.89 3.88 -11.50
CA ILE A 57 -11.44 3.12 -10.36
C ILE A 57 -11.02 1.64 -10.31
N GLY A 58 -10.76 1.01 -11.46
CA GLY A 58 -10.26 -0.36 -11.55
C GLY A 58 -8.84 -0.51 -10.96
N HIS A 59 -8.01 0.52 -11.07
CA HIS A 59 -6.71 0.58 -10.41
C HIS A 59 -6.86 0.68 -8.89
N ILE A 60 -7.88 1.39 -8.39
CA ILE A 60 -8.12 1.51 -6.95
C ILE A 60 -8.53 0.16 -6.39
N LEU A 61 -9.52 -0.50 -6.98
CA LEU A 61 -10.01 -1.81 -6.52
C LEU A 61 -8.87 -2.84 -6.46
N THR A 62 -8.08 -2.95 -7.53
CA THR A 62 -6.98 -3.91 -7.60
C THR A 62 -5.88 -3.58 -6.58
N ARG A 63 -5.52 -2.31 -6.39
CA ARG A 63 -4.56 -1.90 -5.36
C ARG A 63 -5.04 -2.17 -3.93
N VAL A 64 -6.33 -1.97 -3.65
CA VAL A 64 -6.92 -2.29 -2.34
C VAL A 64 -6.78 -3.79 -2.04
N MET A 65 -7.13 -4.66 -2.98
CA MET A 65 -6.98 -6.11 -2.80
C MET A 65 -5.51 -6.51 -2.60
N LYS A 66 -4.60 -5.91 -3.39
CA LYS A 66 -3.15 -6.13 -3.31
C LYS A 66 -2.51 -5.54 -2.05
N ASP A 67 -3.19 -4.70 -1.28
CA ASP A 67 -2.72 -4.19 0.01
C ASP A 67 -3.33 -4.97 1.20
N ILE A 68 -4.63 -5.31 1.13
CA ILE A 68 -5.33 -6.06 2.20
C ILE A 68 -4.70 -7.43 2.42
N ILE A 69 -4.43 -8.20 1.35
CA ILE A 69 -3.91 -9.56 1.48
C ILE A 69 -2.50 -9.58 2.10
N PRO A 70 -1.52 -8.78 1.63
CA PRO A 70 -0.22 -8.67 2.28
C PRO A 70 -0.28 -8.19 3.72
N ARG A 71 -1.16 -7.24 4.07
CA ARG A 71 -1.36 -6.82 5.47
C ARG A 71 -1.85 -7.97 6.33
N TYR A 72 -2.84 -8.72 5.87
CA TYR A 72 -3.35 -9.90 6.57
C TYR A 72 -2.23 -10.91 6.83
N GLN A 73 -1.43 -11.24 5.81
CA GLN A 73 -0.31 -12.19 5.95
C GLN A 73 0.78 -11.67 6.89
N THR A 74 1.08 -10.37 6.84
CA THR A 74 2.01 -9.72 7.78
C THR A 74 1.50 -9.85 9.22
N MET A 75 0.20 -9.66 9.45
CA MET A 75 -0.44 -9.85 10.78
C MET A 75 -0.46 -11.31 11.23
N LYS A 76 -0.40 -12.26 10.30
CA LYS A 76 -0.24 -13.70 10.59
C LYS A 76 1.21 -14.10 10.90
N GLY A 77 2.16 -13.16 10.87
CA GLY A 77 3.57 -13.39 11.21
C GLY A 77 4.44 -13.78 10.02
N LYS A 78 3.92 -13.72 8.78
CA LYS A 78 4.71 -14.00 7.58
C LYS A 78 5.58 -12.81 7.20
N HIS A 79 6.76 -13.10 6.64
CA HIS A 79 7.56 -12.09 5.97
C HIS A 79 6.94 -11.79 4.61
N VAL A 80 6.63 -10.51 4.35
CA VAL A 80 5.90 -10.11 3.13
C VAL A 80 6.59 -8.93 2.45
N LEU A 81 7.49 -9.24 1.53
CA LEU A 81 8.07 -8.22 0.67
C LEU A 81 7.02 -7.69 -0.31
N ARG A 82 6.88 -6.36 -0.42
CA ARG A 82 5.93 -5.73 -1.35
C ARG A 82 6.70 -4.86 -2.33
N LYS A 83 6.74 -5.29 -3.59
CA LYS A 83 7.47 -4.60 -4.66
C LYS A 83 6.50 -4.30 -5.80
N ALA A 84 6.39 -3.03 -6.14
CA ALA A 84 5.64 -2.60 -7.32
C ALA A 84 6.47 -2.78 -8.60
N GLY A 85 5.78 -2.96 -9.72
CA GLY A 85 6.37 -2.95 -11.05
C GLY A 85 5.75 -1.88 -11.94
N TRP A 86 6.40 -1.58 -13.06
CA TRP A 86 5.89 -0.69 -14.09
C TRP A 86 6.14 -1.31 -15.46
N ASP A 87 5.12 -1.34 -16.29
CA ASP A 87 5.27 -1.74 -17.69
C ASP A 87 5.49 -0.48 -18.53
N THR A 88 6.60 -0.47 -19.26
CA THR A 88 7.18 0.76 -19.84
C THR A 88 7.48 0.63 -21.33
N HIS A 89 7.22 -0.52 -21.93
CA HIS A 89 7.49 -0.78 -23.35
C HIS A 89 6.21 -1.18 -24.09
N GLY A 90 6.34 -1.28 -25.42
CA GLY A 90 5.33 -1.83 -26.30
C GLY A 90 4.38 -0.79 -26.87
N LEU A 91 3.54 -1.27 -27.77
CA LEU A 91 2.63 -0.45 -28.57
C LEU A 91 1.74 0.52 -27.75
N PRO A 92 1.21 0.15 -26.56
CA PRO A 92 0.41 1.08 -25.75
C PRO A 92 1.18 2.32 -25.28
N VAL A 93 2.50 2.23 -25.14
CA VAL A 93 3.37 3.37 -24.78
C VAL A 93 3.73 4.17 -26.04
N GLU A 94 4.04 3.48 -27.14
CA GLU A 94 4.45 4.12 -28.40
C GLU A 94 3.33 4.95 -29.05
N LEU A 95 2.06 4.56 -28.89
CA LEU A 95 0.90 5.26 -29.46
C LEU A 95 0.46 6.51 -28.69
N GLU A 96 0.96 6.73 -27.47
CA GLU A 96 0.60 7.87 -26.62
C GLU A 96 1.66 9.00 -26.64
N VAL A 97 2.67 8.90 -27.52
CA VAL A 97 3.69 9.93 -27.78
C VAL A 97 3.15 11.07 -28.66
#